data_AF-Q952Q4-F1
#
_entry.id   AF-Q952Q4-F1
#
_cell.length_a   1.000
_cell.length_b   1.000
_cell.length_c   1.000
_cell.angle_alpha   90.00
_cell.angle_beta   90.00
_cell.angle_gamma   90.00
#
_symmetry.space_group_name_H-M   'P 1'
#
loop_
_entity.id
_entity.type
_entity.pdbx_description
1 polymer ?
#
loop_
_entity_poly.entity_id
_entity_poly.type
_entity_poly.pdbx_seq_one_letter_code
_entity_poly.pdbx_strand_id
1 'polypeptide(L)'
;MKERKSRLRNESSKTKRIGLFQRITAALLLPLIIIYKKVSSTFLLNLSLFWHINKGIEDIMADYVHQEMTRNLILVYFRLFLLIVIKDLFFFLVFFSEQIE
;
A
#
# COMPACT_ATOMS: atom_id res chain seq x y z
N MET A 1 -27.46 -23.88 -19.73
CA MET A 1 -27.97 -22.58 -19.23
C MET A 1 -26.77 -21.69 -18.92
N LYS A 2 -26.47 -20.67 -19.73
CA LYS A 2 -25.29 -19.80 -19.55
C LYS A 2 -25.58 -18.82 -18.41
N GLU A 3 -24.91 -19.00 -17.28
CA GLU A 3 -25.06 -18.15 -16.08
C GLU A 3 -24.85 -16.68 -16.48
N ARG A 4 -25.89 -15.84 -16.38
CA ARG A 4 -25.74 -14.40 -16.61
C ARG A 4 -24.95 -13.84 -15.43
N LYS A 5 -23.64 -13.63 -15.61
CA LYS A 5 -22.82 -12.92 -14.62
C LYS A 5 -23.35 -11.50 -14.51
N SER A 6 -24.16 -11.23 -13.49
CA SER A 6 -24.68 -9.90 -13.23
C SER A 6 -23.50 -8.98 -12.88
N ARG A 7 -23.44 -7.82 -13.55
CA ARG A 7 -22.39 -6.82 -13.34
C ARG A 7 -22.26 -6.43 -11.86
N LEU A 8 -23.40 -6.34 -11.18
CA LEU A 8 -23.50 -6.06 -9.74
C LEU A 8 -22.83 -7.14 -8.85
N ARG A 9 -22.96 -8.43 -9.19
CA ARG A 9 -22.31 -9.52 -8.44
C ARG A 9 -20.78 -9.45 -8.56
N ASN A 10 -20.27 -9.04 -9.73
CA ASN A 10 -18.83 -8.91 -9.95
C ASN A 10 -18.24 -7.73 -9.16
N GLU A 11 -18.92 -6.58 -9.12
CA GLU A 11 -18.46 -5.42 -8.34
C GLU A 11 -18.48 -5.67 -6.83
N SER A 12 -19.57 -6.25 -6.31
CA SER A 12 -19.65 -6.70 -4.91
C SER A 12 -18.49 -7.65 -4.54
N SER A 13 -18.18 -8.62 -5.42
CA SER A 13 -17.06 -9.55 -5.19
C SER A 13 -15.68 -8.89 -5.23
N LYS A 14 -15.53 -7.77 -5.95
CA LYS A 14 -14.28 -7.02 -6.08
C LYS A 14 -14.03 -6.20 -4.82
N THR A 15 -15.03 -5.47 -4.34
CA THR A 15 -14.96 -4.70 -3.08
C THR A 15 -14.69 -5.62 -1.90
N LYS A 16 -15.40 -6.75 -1.83
CA LYS A 16 -15.22 -7.73 -0.74
C LYS A 16 -13.81 -8.32 -0.71
N ARG A 17 -13.19 -8.56 -1.88
CA ARG A 17 -11.79 -9.00 -1.97
C ARG A 17 -10.81 -7.92 -1.55
N ILE A 18 -11.01 -6.68 -1.99
CA ILE A 18 -10.14 -5.54 -1.62
C ILE A 18 -10.11 -5.36 -0.10
N GLY A 19 -11.27 -5.37 0.56
CA GLY A 19 -11.35 -5.28 2.02
C GLY A 19 -10.69 -6.46 2.74
N LEU A 20 -10.75 -7.66 2.17
CA LEU A 20 -10.11 -8.85 2.75
C LEU A 20 -8.58 -8.76 2.61
N PHE A 21 -8.07 -8.30 1.46
CA PHE A 21 -6.65 -8.04 1.27
C PHE A 21 -6.14 -6.96 2.21
N GLN A 22 -6.86 -5.86 2.42
CA GLN A 22 -6.49 -4.82 3.38
C GLN A 22 -6.36 -5.39 4.81
N ARG A 23 -7.33 -6.20 5.25
CA ARG A 23 -7.28 -6.85 6.57
C ARG A 23 -6.10 -7.80 6.69
N ILE A 24 -5.80 -8.58 5.64
CA ILE A 24 -4.63 -9.46 5.62
C ILE A 24 -3.34 -8.64 5.69
N THR A 25 -3.19 -7.58 4.89
CA THR A 25 -2.01 -6.72 4.92
C THR A 25 -1.82 -6.07 6.28
N ALA A 26 -2.88 -5.57 6.91
CA ALA A 26 -2.84 -4.98 8.25
C ALA A 26 -2.42 -6.00 9.32
N ALA A 27 -3.00 -7.21 9.25
CA ALA A 27 -2.64 -8.30 10.16
C ALA A 27 -1.23 -8.83 9.94
N LEU A 28 -0.71 -8.76 8.70
CA LEU A 28 0.66 -9.16 8.37
C LEU A 28 1.71 -8.19 8.91
N LEU A 29 1.38 -6.89 9.02
CA LEU A 29 2.34 -5.86 9.45
C LEU A 29 2.90 -6.10 10.85
N LEU A 30 2.05 -6.48 11.81
CA LEU A 30 2.44 -6.77 13.19
C LEU A 30 3.50 -7.88 13.33
N PRO A 31 3.29 -9.10 12.80
CA PRO A 31 4.30 -10.16 12.84
C PRO A 31 5.53 -9.80 12.01
N LEU A 32 5.39 -9.04 10.92
CA LEU A 32 6.53 -8.56 10.14
C LEU A 32 7.44 -7.62 10.96
N ILE A 33 6.89 -6.72 11.78
CA ILE A 33 7.67 -5.85 12.68
C ILE A 33 8.39 -6.67 13.77
N ILE A 34 7.82 -7.79 14.22
CA ILE A 34 8.48 -8.67 15.20
C ILE A 34 9.62 -9.46 14.54
N ILE A 35 9.41 -9.94 13.30
CA ILE A 35 10.42 -10.65 12.49
C ILE A 35 11.55 -9.71 12.06
N TYR A 36 11.27 -8.42 11.85
CA TYR A 36 12.26 -7.38 11.53
C TYR A 36 13.45 -7.37 12.49
N LYS A 37 13.19 -7.51 13.79
CA LYS A 37 14.26 -7.51 14.80
C LYS A 37 15.22 -8.70 14.65
N LYS A 38 14.80 -9.73 13.91
CA LYS A 38 15.52 -11.00 13.73
C LYS A 38 16.08 -11.19 12.32
N VAL A 39 15.45 -10.62 11.29
CA VAL A 39 15.83 -10.79 9.88
C VAL A 39 16.16 -9.42 9.30
N SER A 40 17.38 -9.25 8.79
CA SER A 40 17.89 -8.01 8.16
C SER A 40 17.20 -7.62 6.85
N SER A 41 15.99 -8.13 6.58
CA SER A 41 15.23 -7.82 5.37
C SER A 41 14.39 -6.56 5.57
N THR A 42 15.08 -5.42 5.65
CA THR A 42 14.49 -4.07 5.68
C THR A 42 13.61 -3.81 4.45
N PHE A 43 13.97 -4.36 3.29
CA PHE A 43 13.31 -4.07 2.01
C PHE A 43 11.85 -4.55 1.91
N LEU A 44 11.58 -5.82 2.26
CA LEU A 44 10.22 -6.40 2.17
C LEU A 44 9.23 -5.71 3.11
N LEU A 45 9.71 -5.33 4.29
CA LEU A 45 8.95 -4.59 5.29
C LEU A 45 8.56 -3.20 4.81
N ASN A 46 9.55 -2.47 4.29
CA ASN A 46 9.32 -1.14 3.74
C ASN A 46 8.26 -1.21 2.63
N LEU A 47 8.35 -2.20 1.73
CA LEU A 47 7.36 -2.39 0.66
C LEU A 47 5.95 -2.69 1.20
N SER A 48 5.84 -3.55 2.23
CA SER A 48 4.56 -3.86 2.87
C SER A 48 3.94 -2.64 3.57
N LEU A 49 4.76 -1.85 4.27
CA LEU A 49 4.36 -0.58 4.88
C LEU A 49 3.88 0.42 3.83
N PHE A 50 4.63 0.58 2.73
CA PHE A 50 4.23 1.46 1.61
C PHE A 50 2.87 1.08 1.05
N TRP A 51 2.64 -0.22 0.82
CA TRP A 51 1.36 -0.69 0.31
C TRP A 51 0.22 -0.38 1.28
N HIS A 52 0.41 -0.65 2.57
CA HIS A 52 -0.61 -0.42 3.60
C HIS A 52 -0.95 1.05 3.75
N ILE A 53 0.05 1.93 3.79
CA ILE A 53 -0.15 3.38 3.89
C ILE A 53 -0.90 3.89 2.65
N ASN A 54 -0.51 3.44 1.44
CA ASN A 54 -1.18 3.85 0.21
C ASN A 54 -2.66 3.45 0.19
N LYS A 55 -2.98 2.23 0.63
CA LYS A 55 -4.38 1.79 0.75
C LYS A 55 -5.15 2.55 1.83
N GLY A 56 -4.54 2.81 2.99
CA GLY A 56 -5.18 3.58 4.06
C GLY A 56 -5.50 5.02 3.64
N ILE A 57 -4.58 5.69 2.94
CA ILE A 57 -4.82 7.05 2.43
C ILE A 57 -5.88 7.05 1.33
N GLU A 58 -5.92 6.03 0.46
CA GLU A 58 -6.99 5.89 -0.55
C GLU A 58 -8.37 5.79 0.09
N ASP A 59 -8.51 5.01 1.17
CA ASP A 59 -9.76 4.86 1.91
C ASP A 59 -10.14 6.18 2.62
N ILE A 60 -9.20 6.83 3.32
CA ILE A 60 -9.43 8.14 3.95
C ILE A 60 -9.88 9.17 2.90
N MET A 61 -9.20 9.24 1.75
CA MET A 61 -9.58 10.18 0.69
C MET A 61 -10.96 9.86 0.09
N ALA A 62 -11.37 8.59 0.04
CA ALA A 62 -12.70 8.21 -0.40
C ALA A 62 -13.80 8.65 0.59
N ASP A 63 -13.49 8.67 1.89
CA ASP A 63 -14.43 9.07 2.94
C ASP A 63 -14.56 10.61 3.07
N TYR A 64 -13.45 11.35 2.89
CA TYR A 64 -13.44 12.81 3.12
C TYR A 64 -13.56 13.65 1.84
N VAL A 65 -13.01 13.20 0.71
CA VAL A 65 -12.97 13.98 -0.55
C VAL A 65 -14.03 13.46 -1.52
N HIS A 66 -15.17 14.14 -1.52
CA HIS A 66 -16.34 13.76 -2.32
C HIS A 66 -16.20 14.13 -3.81
N GLN A 67 -15.36 15.13 -4.12
CA GLN A 67 -15.12 15.55 -5.50
C GLN A 67 -14.05 14.67 -6.16
N GLU A 68 -14.43 13.97 -7.23
CA GLU A 68 -13.57 12.99 -7.90
C GLU A 68 -12.29 13.60 -8.47
N MET A 69 -12.37 14.80 -9.05
CA MET A 69 -11.21 15.53 -9.59
C MET A 69 -10.18 15.84 -8.50
N THR A 70 -10.65 16.33 -7.35
CA THR A 70 -9.80 16.68 -6.21
C THR A 70 -9.17 15.43 -5.58
N ARG A 71 -9.95 14.35 -5.45
CA ARG A 71 -9.47 13.06 -4.95
C ARG A 71 -8.35 12.51 -5.82
N ASN A 72 -8.53 12.50 -7.14
CA ASN A 72 -7.52 11.98 -8.06
C ASN A 72 -6.25 12.82 -8.06
N LEU A 73 -6.38 14.16 -7.99
CA LEU A 73 -5.25 15.07 -7.89
C LEU A 73 -4.42 14.79 -6.62
N ILE A 74 -5.08 14.68 -5.46
CA ILE A 74 -4.41 14.38 -4.18
C ILE A 74 -3.72 13.01 -4.24
N LEU A 75 -4.37 11.99 -4.79
CA LEU A 75 -3.77 10.66 -4.94
C LEU A 75 -2.52 10.67 -5.85
N VAL A 76 -2.52 11.49 -6.91
CA VAL A 76 -1.33 11.67 -7.76
C VAL A 76 -0.20 12.33 -6.97
N TYR A 77 -0.48 13.43 -6.26
CA TYR A 77 0.52 14.08 -5.41
C TYR A 77 1.05 13.15 -4.32
N PHE A 78 0.18 12.36 -3.70
CA PHE A 78 0.57 11.39 -2.68
C PHE A 78 1.48 10.30 -3.25
N ARG A 79 1.18 9.77 -4.44
CA ARG A 79 2.06 8.82 -5.13
C ARG A 79 3.41 9.41 -5.47
N LEU A 80 3.46 10.67 -5.93
CA LEU A 80 4.72 11.37 -6.19
C LEU A 80 5.53 11.56 -4.91
N PHE A 81 4.88 11.94 -3.81
CA PHE A 81 5.51 12.04 -2.49
C PHE A 81 6.13 10.70 -2.07
N LEU A 82 5.39 9.59 -2.19
CA LEU A 82 5.91 8.26 -1.86
C LEU A 82 7.11 7.86 -2.73
N LEU A 83 7.11 8.20 -4.03
CA LEU A 83 8.25 7.93 -4.92
C LEU A 83 9.51 8.69 -4.49
N ILE A 84 9.36 9.95 -4.03
CA ILE A 84 10.48 10.74 -3.50
C ILE A 84 11.05 10.08 -2.24
N VAL A 85 10.17 9.68 -1.30
CA VAL A 85 10.58 9.02 -0.06
C VAL A 85 11.30 7.70 -0.34
N ILE A 86 10.79 6.88 -1.28
CA ILE A 86 11.45 5.62 -1.66
C ILE A 86 12.81 5.88 -2.29
N LYS A 87 12.92 6.89 -3.16
CA LYS A 87 14.19 7.28 -3.78
C LYS A 87 15.22 7.65 -2.72
N ASP A 88 14.84 8.47 -1.75
CA ASP A 88 15.74 8.90 -0.66
C ASP A 88 16.13 7.74 0.26
N LEU A 89 15.17 6.86 0.58
CA LEU A 89 15.43 5.64 1.36
C LEU A 89 16.37 4.67 0.62
N PHE A 90 16.20 4.52 -0.70
CA PHE A 90 17.09 3.70 -1.52
C PHE A 90 18.50 4.28 -1.57
N PHE A 91 18.62 5.60 -1.77
CA PHE A 91 19.91 6.28 -1.73
C PHE A 91 20.61 6.10 -0.37
N PHE A 92 19.86 6.25 0.73
CA PHE A 92 20.37 5.99 2.07
C PHE A 92 20.83 4.54 2.24
N LEU A 93 20.04 3.55 1.81
CA LEU A 93 20.40 2.13 1.91
C LEU A 93 21.67 1.78 1.10
N VAL A 94 21.78 2.29 -0.13
CA VAL A 94 22.95 2.04 -1.00
C VAL A 94 24.20 2.70 -0.43
N PHE A 95 24.11 3.99 -0.08
CA PHE A 95 25.26 4.76 0.41
C PHE A 95 25.76 4.27 1.78
N PHE A 96 24.85 3.83 2.67
CA PHE A 96 25.23 3.27 3.96
C PHE A 96 25.81 1.86 3.84
N SER A 97 25.43 1.10 2.81
CA SER A 97 26.02 -0.21 2.53
C SER A 97 27.46 -0.11 2.02
N GLU A 98 27.81 0.95 1.29
CA GLU A 98 29.19 1.21 0.82
C GLU A 98 30.16 1.62 1.93
N GLN A 99 29.70 2.06 3.11
CA GLN A 99 30.57 2.43 4.24
C GLN A 99 30.89 1.27 5.19
N ILE A 100 30.25 0.11 5.01
CA ILE A 100 30.38 -1.06 5.91
C ILE A 100 31.32 -2.12 5.31
N GLU A 101 31.74 -1.99 4.06
CA GLU A 101 32.78 -2.79 3.39
C GLU A 101 34.14 -2.09 3.45
#